data_AF-A0A660VFT8-F1
#
_entry.id   AF-A0A660VFT8-F1
#
_cell.length_a   1.000
_cell.length_b   1.000
_cell.length_c   1.000
_cell.angle_alpha   90.00
_cell.angle_beta   90.00
_cell.angle_gamma   90.00
#
_symmetry.space_group_name_H-M   'P 1'
#
loop_
_entity.id
_entity.type
_entity.pdbx_description
1 polymer ?
#
loop_
_entity_poly.entity_id
_entity_poly.type
_entity_poly.pdbx_seq_one_letter_code
_entity_poly.pdbx_strand_id
1 'polypeptide(L)'
;MFVSDPRFAAQRHARDGSVEWFDDVGCLVEKYGPDVGDPEGVFVHAFEGEAWLRGDSGHAVHTSDIDSPMGYGWRAYATLGQARAAAANHADSELLPITDLLHGGGAISPPRPTDRDPETPKRN
;
A
#
# COMPACT_ATOMS: atom_id res chain seq x y z
N MET A 1 2.26 16.03 3.60
CA MET A 1 1.49 14.78 3.42
C MET A 1 0.75 14.50 4.73
N PHE A 2 -0.51 14.11 4.68
CA PHE A 2 -1.27 13.62 5.84
C PHE A 2 -1.50 12.12 5.64
N VAL A 3 -1.40 11.34 6.71
CA VAL A 3 -1.74 9.91 6.71
C VAL A 3 -3.16 9.79 7.23
N SER A 4 -4.09 9.43 6.35
CA SER A 4 -5.52 9.31 6.58
C SER A 4 -5.86 8.01 7.31
N ASP A 5 -5.16 6.92 6.99
CA ASP A 5 -5.28 5.64 7.67
C ASP A 5 -3.90 4.99 7.87
N PRO A 6 -3.41 4.94 9.12
CA PRO A 6 -2.09 4.37 9.43
C PRO A 6 -1.89 2.94 8.92
N ARG A 7 -2.95 2.13 8.77
CA ARG A 7 -2.86 0.73 8.36
C ARG A 7 -2.33 0.53 6.94
N PHE A 8 -2.40 1.57 6.11
CA PHE A 8 -1.92 1.56 4.73
C PHE A 8 -0.60 2.31 4.56
N ALA A 9 -0.24 3.12 5.55
CA ALA A 9 0.82 4.10 5.45
C ALA A 9 2.16 3.46 5.07
N ALA A 10 2.93 4.20 4.28
CA ALA A 10 4.29 3.83 3.93
C ALA A 10 5.26 4.99 4.16
N GLN A 11 6.53 4.64 4.35
CA GLN A 11 7.62 5.57 4.56
C GLN A 11 8.83 5.19 3.73
N ARG A 12 9.51 6.18 3.16
CA ARG A 12 10.83 6.04 2.56
C ARG A 12 11.83 6.86 3.38
N HIS A 13 12.83 6.18 3.91
CA HIS A 13 13.94 6.79 4.65
C HIS A 13 15.11 6.93 3.68
N ALA A 14 15.46 8.17 3.32
CA ALA A 14 16.59 8.44 2.45
C ALA A 14 17.91 8.46 3.25
N ARG A 15 19.03 8.22 2.56
CA ARG A 15 20.37 8.21 3.19
C ARG A 15 20.82 9.56 3.76
N ASP A 16 20.16 10.65 3.37
CA ASP A 16 20.39 11.98 3.93
C ASP A 16 19.64 12.21 5.26
N GLY A 17 18.94 11.19 5.76
CA GLY A 17 18.15 11.24 7.00
C GLY A 17 16.74 11.80 6.82
N SER A 18 16.35 12.18 5.59
CA SER A 18 14.97 12.60 5.32
C SER A 18 14.02 11.40 5.31
N VAL A 19 12.82 11.62 5.86
CA VAL A 19 11.75 10.62 5.87
C VAL A 19 10.57 11.18 5.10
N GLU A 20 10.20 10.47 4.04
CA GLU A 20 9.02 10.77 3.22
C GLU A 20 7.87 9.86 3.61
N TRP A 21 6.69 10.44 3.81
CA TRP A 21 5.48 9.74 4.20
C TRP A 21 4.52 9.59 3.03
N PHE A 22 3.78 8.50 3.01
CA PHE A 22 2.77 8.15 2.01
C PHE A 22 1.50 7.67 2.70
N ASP A 23 0.34 8.03 2.13
CA ASP A 23 -0.97 7.69 2.69
C ASP A 23 -1.26 6.19 2.55
N ASP A 24 -0.84 5.62 1.41
CA ASP A 24 -0.74 4.19 1.22
C ASP A 24 0.55 3.78 0.48
N VAL A 25 0.86 2.49 0.51
CA VAL A 25 2.03 1.92 -0.19
C VAL A 25 1.94 2.13 -1.71
N GLY A 26 0.73 2.24 -2.27
CA GLY A 26 0.52 2.48 -3.69
C GLY A 26 1.08 3.84 -4.14
N CYS A 27 0.89 4.90 -3.35
CA CYS A 27 1.53 6.20 -3.61
C CYS A 27 3.06 6.14 -3.61
N LEU A 28 3.66 5.30 -2.76
CA LEU A 28 5.11 5.11 -2.74
C LEU A 28 5.56 4.42 -4.05
N VAL A 29 4.89 3.34 -4.43
CA VAL A 29 5.22 2.61 -5.67
C VAL A 29 4.95 3.46 -6.91
N GLU A 30 3.88 4.26 -6.94
CA GLU A 30 3.61 5.21 -8.03
C GLU A 30 4.73 6.24 -8.17
N LYS A 31 5.17 6.83 -7.04
CA LYS A 31 6.19 7.87 -7.05
C LYS A 31 7.58 7.34 -7.41
N TYR A 32 7.91 6.16 -6.88
CA TYR A 32 9.27 5.65 -6.86
C TYR A 32 9.42 4.34 -7.63
N GLY A 33 8.51 3.40 -7.46
CA GLY A 33 8.49 2.11 -8.15
C GLY A 33 9.89 1.49 -8.31
N PRO A 34 10.24 0.96 -9.50
CA PRO A 34 11.56 0.37 -9.74
C PRO A 34 12.74 1.36 -9.55
N ASP A 35 12.45 2.67 -9.54
CA ASP A 35 13.41 3.76 -9.34
C ASP A 35 13.41 4.29 -7.90
N VAL A 36 13.04 3.47 -6.90
CA VAL A 36 13.10 3.84 -5.47
C VAL A 36 14.48 4.32 -5.01
N GLY A 37 15.49 4.06 -5.84
CA GLY A 37 16.87 4.44 -5.65
C GLY A 37 17.52 3.54 -4.61
N ASP A 38 18.41 4.12 -3.82
CA ASP A 38 19.10 3.42 -2.73
C ASP A 38 18.74 4.08 -1.38
N PRO A 39 17.48 3.95 -0.92
CA PRO A 39 17.07 4.46 0.38
C PRO A 39 17.78 3.69 1.50
N GLU A 40 17.88 4.30 2.68
CA GLU A 40 18.28 3.59 3.90
C GLU A 40 17.25 2.49 4.25
N GLY A 41 15.97 2.78 4.01
CA GLY A 41 14.92 1.80 4.15
C GLY A 41 13.59 2.27 3.56
N VAL A 42 12.76 1.31 3.20
CA VAL A 42 11.34 1.50 2.98
C VAL A 42 10.61 0.78 4.10
N PHE A 43 9.56 1.38 4.63
CA PHE A 43 8.74 0.79 5.67
C PHE A 43 7.26 0.89 5.29
N VAL A 44 6.50 -0.17 5.52
CA VAL A 44 5.06 -0.21 5.30
C VAL A 44 4.42 -0.65 6.61
N HIS A 45 3.36 0.04 7.02
CA HIS A 45 2.66 -0.32 8.23
C HIS A 45 1.94 -1.67 8.04
N ALA A 46 2.04 -2.55 9.04
CA ALA A 46 1.30 -3.80 9.03
C ALA A 46 -0.20 -3.48 9.12
N PHE A 47 -1.01 -4.13 8.29
CA PHE A 47 -2.45 -3.93 8.28
C PHE A 47 -3.10 -4.38 9.59
N GLU A 48 -2.52 -5.40 10.22
CA GLU A 48 -2.90 -5.88 11.55
C GLU A 48 -1.88 -5.42 12.60
N GLY A 49 -2.35 -4.67 13.59
CA GLY A 49 -1.53 -4.16 14.70
C GLY A 49 -0.91 -2.80 14.42
N GLU A 50 0.20 -2.50 15.09
CA GLU A 50 0.90 -1.19 15.06
C GLU A 50 2.36 -1.29 14.57
N ALA A 51 2.70 -2.43 13.97
CA ALA A 51 4.08 -2.71 13.56
C ALA A 51 4.42 -2.06 12.21
N TRP A 52 5.65 -1.58 12.08
CA TRP A 52 6.23 -1.19 10.78
C TRP A 52 7.06 -2.34 10.23
N LEU A 53 6.75 -2.75 9.01
CA LEU A 53 7.47 -3.79 8.27
C LEU A 53 8.49 -3.13 7.37
N ARG A 54 9.73 -3.62 7.37
CA ARG A 54 10.74 -3.17 6.41
C ARG A 54 10.39 -3.72 5.03
N GLY A 55 10.60 -2.97 3.95
CA GLY A 55 10.14 -3.33 2.60
C GLY A 55 10.79 -4.58 2.00
N ASP A 56 11.88 -5.06 2.61
CA ASP A 56 12.52 -6.36 2.32
C ASP A 56 11.97 -7.51 3.19
N SER A 57 10.93 -7.23 3.97
CA SER A 57 10.26 -8.16 4.87
C SER A 57 8.74 -8.06 4.71
N GLY A 58 8.03 -9.15 4.96
CA GLY A 58 6.58 -9.16 4.87
C GLY A 58 6.03 -9.36 3.46
N HIS A 59 4.71 -9.32 3.37
CA HIS A 59 3.95 -9.70 2.19
C HIS A 59 2.83 -8.69 1.96
N ALA A 60 2.61 -8.32 0.71
CA ALA A 60 1.52 -7.46 0.28
C ALA A 60 0.39 -8.31 -0.30
N VAL A 61 -0.85 -7.96 0.03
CA VAL A 61 -2.06 -8.54 -0.53
C VAL A 61 -2.90 -7.44 -1.13
N HIS A 62 -3.33 -7.62 -2.38
CA HIS A 62 -4.27 -6.75 -3.06
C HIS A 62 -5.57 -7.51 -3.34
N THR A 63 -6.69 -6.84 -3.15
CA THR A 63 -8.04 -7.32 -3.49
C THR A 63 -8.89 -6.13 -3.93
N SER A 64 -9.85 -6.35 -4.83
CA SER A 64 -10.65 -5.25 -5.38
C SER A 64 -11.60 -4.59 -4.38
N ASP A 65 -11.82 -5.19 -3.21
CA ASP A 65 -12.71 -4.70 -2.16
C ASP A 65 -11.98 -3.90 -1.06
N ILE A 66 -10.66 -3.69 -1.20
CA ILE A 66 -9.90 -2.87 -0.25
C ILE A 66 -10.11 -1.39 -0.55
N ASP A 67 -10.83 -0.74 0.36
CA ASP A 67 -10.90 0.71 0.42
C ASP A 67 -9.67 1.28 1.14
N SER A 68 -8.60 1.51 0.38
CA SER A 68 -7.40 2.22 0.84
C SER A 68 -7.52 3.73 0.56
N PRO A 69 -6.89 4.62 1.35
CA PRO A 69 -7.05 6.08 1.20
C PRO A 69 -6.91 6.64 -0.23
N MET A 70 -5.99 6.09 -1.03
CA MET A 70 -5.76 6.53 -2.42
C MET A 70 -6.23 5.49 -3.46
N GLY A 71 -6.97 4.47 -3.01
CA GLY A 71 -7.61 3.47 -3.87
C GLY A 71 -6.67 2.48 -4.56
N TYR A 72 -5.44 2.33 -4.08
CA TYR A 72 -4.48 1.35 -4.62
C TYR A 72 -4.68 -0.08 -4.10
N GLY A 73 -5.45 -0.27 -3.02
CA GLY A 73 -5.97 -1.59 -2.65
C GLY A 73 -4.96 -2.55 -1.99
N TRP A 74 -3.83 -2.09 -1.46
CA TRP A 74 -2.77 -2.95 -0.90
C TRP A 74 -2.78 -3.00 0.63
N ARG A 75 -2.71 -4.22 1.21
CA ARG A 75 -2.51 -4.47 2.65
C ARG A 75 -1.19 -5.18 2.89
N ALA A 76 -0.43 -4.78 3.90
CA ALA A 76 0.84 -5.41 4.25
C ALA A 76 0.71 -6.31 5.50
N TYR A 77 1.36 -7.47 5.47
CA TYR A 77 1.34 -8.46 6.53
C TYR A 77 2.75 -8.94 6.88
N ALA A 78 3.01 -9.13 8.18
CA ALA A 78 4.32 -9.56 8.67
C ALA A 78 4.67 -10.98 8.21
N THR A 79 3.67 -11.86 8.14
CA THR A 79 3.88 -13.29 7.84
C THR A 79 3.09 -13.75 6.62
N LEU A 80 3.63 -14.74 5.92
CA LEU A 80 2.95 -15.37 4.78
C LEU A 80 1.63 -16.03 5.20
N GLY A 81 1.54 -16.54 6.43
CA GLY A 81 0.31 -17.14 6.96
C GLY A 81 -0.83 -16.14 7.05
N GLN A 82 -0.58 -14.95 7.59
CA GLN A 82 -1.57 -13.87 7.64
C GLN A 82 -1.97 -13.40 6.24
N ALA A 83 -0.99 -13.19 5.36
CA ALA A 83 -1.24 -12.78 3.98
C ALA A 83 -2.11 -13.80 3.23
N ARG A 84 -1.82 -15.10 3.36
CA ARG A 84 -2.63 -16.17 2.74
C ARG A 84 -4.04 -16.24 3.32
N ALA A 85 -4.19 -16.06 4.63
CA ALA A 85 -5.50 -16.05 5.27
C ALA A 85 -6.35 -14.86 4.78
N ALA A 86 -5.74 -13.69 4.60
CA ALA A 86 -6.39 -12.54 4.02
C ALA A 86 -6.79 -12.78 2.55
N ALA A 87 -5.86 -13.30 1.73
CA ALA A 87 -6.09 -13.60 0.32
C ALA A 87 -7.15 -14.69 0.10
N ALA A 88 -7.22 -15.71 0.95
CA ALA A 88 -8.15 -16.84 0.81
C ALA A 88 -9.63 -16.44 0.80
N ASN A 89 -9.96 -15.25 1.31
CA ASN A 89 -11.34 -14.74 1.32
C ASN A 89 -11.76 -14.08 -0.01
N HIS A 90 -10.83 -13.91 -0.96
CA HIS A 90 -11.04 -13.15 -2.20
C HIS A 90 -10.47 -13.90 -3.41
N ALA A 91 -11.33 -14.23 -4.37
CA ALA A 91 -10.94 -14.99 -5.57
C ALA A 91 -10.04 -14.18 -6.53
N ASP A 92 -10.08 -12.86 -6.43
CA ASP A 92 -9.33 -11.87 -7.19
C ASP A 92 -8.09 -11.34 -6.42
N SER A 93 -7.69 -12.05 -5.36
CA SER A 93 -6.54 -11.64 -4.55
C SER A 93 -5.22 -11.82 -5.29
N GLU A 94 -4.35 -10.82 -5.17
CA GLU A 94 -2.94 -10.89 -5.56
C GLU A 94 -2.08 -10.87 -4.29
N LEU A 95 -1.14 -11.80 -4.17
CA LEU A 95 -0.22 -11.89 -3.04
C LEU A 95 1.21 -11.95 -3.55
N LEU A 96 2.04 -11.03 -3.09
CA LEU A 96 3.47 -11.00 -3.39
C LEU A 96 4.29 -10.47 -2.21
N PRO A 97 5.61 -10.72 -2.17
CA PRO A 97 6.50 -10.01 -1.26
C PRO A 97 6.39 -8.49 -1.42
N ILE A 98 6.54 -7.72 -0.34
CA ILE A 98 6.55 -6.24 -0.42
C ILE A 98 7.69 -5.78 -1.34
N THR A 99 8.82 -6.50 -1.33
CA THR A 99 9.96 -6.21 -2.20
C THR A 99 9.59 -6.27 -3.68
N ASP A 100 8.81 -7.28 -4.08
CA ASP A 100 8.40 -7.43 -5.47
C ASP A 100 7.41 -6.31 -5.84
N LEU A 101 6.53 -5.91 -4.91
CA LEU A 101 5.61 -4.79 -5.11
C LEU A 101 6.38 -3.48 -5.34
N LEU A 102 7.41 -3.22 -4.52
CA LEU A 102 8.27 -2.04 -4.65
C LEU A 102 9.03 -2.02 -5.98
N HIS A 103 9.40 -3.18 -6.53
CA HIS A 103 10.05 -3.28 -7.84
C HIS A 103 9.08 -3.32 -9.04
N GLY A 104 7.79 -3.06 -8.82
CA GLY A 104 6.77 -2.96 -9.88
C GLY A 104 6.12 -4.29 -10.26
N GLY A 105 6.19 -5.31 -9.40
CA GLY A 105 5.65 -6.64 -9.65
C GLY A 105 4.14 -6.80 -9.42
N GLY A 106 3.45 -5.80 -8.84
CA GLY A 106 2.02 -5.88 -8.50
C GLY A 106 1.14 -4.89 -9.27
N ALA A 107 -0.18 -5.08 -9.21
CA ALA A 107 -1.15 -4.13 -9.74
C ALA A 107 -1.03 -2.74 -9.08
N ILE A 108 -0.54 -1.75 -9.84
CA ILE A 108 -0.60 -0.33 -9.50
C ILE A 108 -1.56 0.32 -10.50
N SER A 109 -2.85 0.13 -10.27
CA SER A 109 -3.86 0.93 -10.98
C SER A 109 -4.31 2.04 -10.05
N PRO A 110 -4.19 3.33 -10.42
CA PRO A 110 -4.95 4.35 -9.73
C PRO A 110 -6.43 3.99 -9.85
N PRO A 111 -7.26 4.25 -8.82
CA PRO A 111 -8.69 4.00 -8.90
C PRO A 111 -9.23 4.67 -10.16
N ARG A 112 -10.09 3.97 -10.91
CA ARG A 112 -10.81 4.60 -12.02
C ARG A 112 -11.51 5.85 -11.47
N PRO A 113 -11.52 6.99 -12.19
CA PRO A 113 -12.20 8.21 -11.74
C PRO A 113 -13.73 8.10 -11.56
N THR A 114 -14.31 6.90 -11.52
CA THR A 114 -15.75 6.65 -11.57
C THR A 114 -16.36 6.09 -10.30
N ASP A 115 -15.59 5.78 -9.24
CA ASP A 115 -16.15 5.34 -7.95
C ASP A 115 -16.25 6.46 -6.90
N ARG A 116 -15.93 7.71 -7.27
CA ARG A 116 -16.55 8.86 -6.60
C ARG A 116 -17.88 9.11 -7.27
N ASP A 117 -18.97 8.78 -6.58
CA ASP A 117 -20.32 9.22 -6.94
C ASP A 117 -20.30 10.65 -7.51
N PRO A 118 -20.72 10.87 -8.76
CA PRO A 118 -21.09 12.21 -9.18
C PRO A 118 -22.42 12.52 -8.47
N GLU A 119 -22.38 13.52 -7.61
CA GLU A 119 -23.55 14.29 -7.17
C GLU A 119 -24.57 13.55 -6.27
N THR A 120 -24.43 13.70 -4.96
CA THR A 120 -25.64 13.99 -4.17
C THR A 120 -25.97 15.47 -4.35
N PRO A 121 -27.04 15.86 -5.06
CA PRO A 121 -27.44 17.25 -5.11
C PRO A 121 -27.83 17.68 -3.69
N LYS A 122 -27.19 18.74 -3.19
CA LYS A 122 -27.65 19.44 -1.99
C LYS A 122 -29.06 19.94 -2.28
N ARG A 123 -30.07 19.34 -1.64
CA ARG A 123 -31.42 19.89 -1.61
C ARG A 123 -31.35 21.24 -0.88
N ASN A 124 -31.69 22.31 -1.60
CA ASN A 124 -32.09 23.60 -1.03
C ASN A 124 -33.41 23.46 -0.28
#